data_AF-A0A916DZX6-F1
#
_entry.id   AF-A0A916DZX6-F1
#
_cell.length_a   1.000
_cell.length_b   1.000
_cell.length_c   1.000
_cell.angle_alpha   90.00
_cell.angle_beta   90.00
_cell.angle_gamma   90.00
#
_symmetry.space_group_name_H-M   'P 1'
#
loop_
_entity.id
_entity.type
_entity.pdbx_description
1 polymer ?
#
loop_
_entity_poly.entity_id
_entity_poly.type
_entity_poly.pdbx_seq_one_letter_code
_entity_poly.pdbx_strand_id
1 'polypeptide(L)'
;MMNEINSIVSSDRIHLPIFAHNNPLYANIKGKISIFALKKINEQYQKVTHATAKEPLSPCTEFYSTTMELLCAYNIQQLDNNQGLILDNIHKHWWIQGHFSEPQSDKNAFSHKNTLQSCLQNLQKRYQEWPKF
;
A
#
# COMPACT_ATOMS: atom_id res chain seq x y z
N MET A 1 -18.08 -7.90 -6.86
CA MET A 1 -16.68 -7.51 -7.06
C MET A 1 -16.35 -6.10 -6.56
N MET A 2 -16.86 -5.00 -7.14
CA MET A 2 -16.49 -3.65 -6.67
C MET A 2 -16.97 -3.33 -5.23
N ASN A 3 -18.13 -3.87 -4.83
CA ASN A 3 -18.68 -3.70 -3.47
C ASN A 3 -17.87 -4.43 -2.38
N GLU A 4 -17.27 -5.57 -2.70
CA GLU A 4 -16.45 -6.33 -1.74
C GLU A 4 -15.13 -5.61 -1.49
N ILE A 5 -14.50 -5.06 -2.54
CA ILE A 5 -13.28 -4.26 -2.42
C ILE A 5 -13.55 -3.03 -1.55
N ASN A 6 -14.66 -2.32 -1.79
CA ASN A 6 -15.05 -1.16 -0.99
C ASN A 6 -15.32 -1.53 0.47
N SER A 7 -15.92 -2.70 0.73
CA SER A 7 -16.14 -3.23 2.07
C SER A 7 -14.83 -3.53 2.80
N ILE A 8 -13.86 -4.16 2.11
CA ILE A 8 -12.52 -4.44 2.67
C ILE A 8 -11.77 -3.16 2.98
N VAL A 9 -11.75 -2.18 2.06
CA VAL A 9 -11.10 -0.88 2.29
C VAL A 9 -11.76 -0.09 3.43
N SER A 10 -13.08 -0.17 3.54
CA SER A 10 -13.83 0.47 4.65
C SER A 10 -13.51 -0.20 5.98
N SER A 11 -13.44 -1.54 6.00
CA SER A 11 -13.01 -2.32 7.17
C SER A 11 -11.59 -1.96 7.60
N ASP A 12 -10.66 -1.81 6.64
CA ASP A 12 -9.27 -1.44 6.89
C ASP A 12 -9.12 -0.06 7.58
N ARG A 13 -10.07 0.85 7.34
CA ARG A 13 -10.12 2.16 8.01
C ARG A 13 -10.64 2.08 9.44
N ILE A 14 -11.55 1.16 9.72
CA ILE A 14 -12.24 1.05 11.02
C ILE A 14 -11.41 0.22 12.00
N HIS A 15 -10.75 -0.84 11.52
CA HIS A 15 -10.04 -1.81 12.36
C HIS A 15 -8.53 -1.63 12.32
N LEU A 16 -8.05 -0.46 12.76
CA LEU A 16 -6.61 -0.24 12.86
C LEU A 16 -5.98 -1.18 13.91
N PRO A 17 -4.82 -1.80 13.61
CA PRO A 17 -4.10 -2.62 14.58
C PRO A 17 -3.75 -1.84 15.87
N ILE A 18 -3.76 -2.54 17.00
CA ILE A 18 -3.49 -1.95 18.33
C ILE A 18 -2.11 -1.28 18.39
N PHE A 19 -1.09 -1.89 17.76
CA PHE A 19 0.28 -1.36 17.74
C PHE A 19 0.39 0.02 17.09
N ALA A 20 -0.56 0.40 16.22
CA ALA A 20 -0.53 1.64 15.47
C ALA A 20 -1.25 2.81 16.18
N HIS A 21 -2.02 2.54 17.24
CA HIS A 21 -2.81 3.58 17.91
C HIS A 21 -1.95 4.57 18.70
N ASN A 22 -1.02 4.05 19.51
CA ASN A 22 -0.28 4.83 20.51
C ASN A 22 1.21 5.00 20.18
N ASN A 23 1.67 4.52 19.02
CA ASN A 23 3.07 4.65 18.64
C ASN A 23 3.25 5.85 17.68
N PRO A 24 4.07 6.86 18.06
CA PRO A 24 4.31 8.07 17.26
C PRO A 24 4.79 7.79 15.84
N LEU A 25 5.49 6.67 15.62
CA LEU A 25 5.97 6.25 14.31
C LEU A 25 4.83 6.20 13.27
N TYR A 26 3.64 5.77 13.68
CA TYR A 26 2.51 5.57 12.77
C TYR A 26 1.56 6.77 12.70
N ALA A 27 1.80 7.83 13.46
CA ALA A 27 0.83 8.92 13.66
C ALA A 27 0.36 9.54 12.34
N ASN A 28 1.26 9.68 11.36
CA ASN A 28 0.96 10.35 10.08
C ASN A 28 0.41 9.40 9.00
N ILE A 29 0.54 8.08 9.18
CA ILE A 29 0.19 7.06 8.17
C ILE A 29 -0.98 6.15 8.59
N LYS A 30 -1.32 6.09 9.88
CA LYS A 30 -2.45 5.29 10.38
C LYS A 30 -3.76 5.73 9.71
N GLY A 31 -4.51 4.78 9.17
CA GLY A 31 -5.77 5.05 8.44
C GLY A 31 -5.59 5.67 7.04
N LYS A 32 -4.35 5.91 6.59
CA LYS A 32 -4.04 6.44 5.25
C LYS A 32 -3.43 5.42 4.31
N ILE A 33 -2.89 4.33 4.86
CA ILE A 33 -2.37 3.17 4.11
C ILE A 33 -3.13 1.90 4.46
N SER A 34 -3.01 0.87 3.62
CA SER A 34 -3.65 -0.43 3.86
C SER A 34 -3.16 -1.07 5.16
N ILE A 35 -4.02 -1.88 5.80
CA ILE A 35 -3.62 -2.63 7.00
C ILE A 35 -2.45 -3.57 6.69
N PHE A 36 -2.42 -4.13 5.49
CA PHE A 36 -1.33 -5.00 5.05
C PHE A 36 0.02 -4.28 5.08
N ALA A 37 0.10 -3.09 4.46
CA ALA A 37 1.32 -2.28 4.45
C ALA A 37 1.72 -1.89 5.88
N LEU A 38 0.75 -1.47 6.71
CA LEU A 38 0.98 -1.11 8.10
C LEU A 38 1.54 -2.27 8.93
N LYS A 39 1.05 -3.49 8.74
CA LYS A 39 1.58 -4.71 9.38
C LYS A 39 3.02 -5.00 8.93
N LYS A 40 3.31 -4.89 7.63
CA LYS A 40 4.65 -5.14 7.08
C LYS A 40 5.69 -4.14 7.57
N ILE A 41 5.31 -2.87 7.66
CA ILE A 41 6.14 -1.83 8.28
C ILE A 41 6.39 -2.16 9.75
N ASN A 42 5.36 -2.61 10.50
CA ASN A 42 5.54 -2.99 11.89
C ASN A 42 6.49 -4.18 12.06
N GLU A 43 6.43 -5.20 11.19
CA GLU A 43 7.42 -6.30 11.21
C GLU A 43 8.86 -5.78 11.08
N GLN A 44 9.09 -4.75 10.26
CA GLN A 44 10.41 -4.11 10.14
C GLN A 44 10.77 -3.26 11.34
N TYR A 45 9.81 -2.50 11.88
CA TYR A 45 10.02 -1.72 13.10
C TYR A 45 10.36 -2.60 14.31
N GLN A 46 9.73 -3.76 14.46
CA GLN A 46 10.08 -4.73 15.49
C GLN A 46 11.55 -5.16 15.36
N LYS A 47 12.08 -5.35 14.14
CA LYS A 47 13.52 -5.66 13.99
C LYS A 47 14.41 -4.53 14.50
N VAL A 48 14.01 -3.27 14.29
CA VAL A 48 14.73 -2.10 14.84
C VAL A 48 14.73 -2.14 16.37
N THR A 49 13.60 -2.42 17.00
CA THR A 49 13.50 -2.44 18.47
C THR A 49 14.27 -3.59 19.11
N HIS A 50 14.46 -4.71 18.40
CA HIS A 50 15.23 -5.86 18.88
C HIS A 50 16.71 -5.79 18.49
N ALA A 51 17.14 -4.82 17.68
CA ALA A 51 18.53 -4.69 17.27
C ALA A 51 19.42 -4.30 18.46
N THR A 52 20.56 -4.96 18.59
CA THR A 52 21.54 -4.69 19.66
C THR A 52 22.94 -4.53 19.08
N ALA A 53 23.89 -4.06 19.87
CA ALA A 53 25.30 -4.02 19.44
C ALA A 53 25.88 -5.40 19.08
N LYS A 54 25.30 -6.49 19.61
CA LYS A 54 25.70 -7.87 19.30
C LYS A 54 24.99 -8.43 18.06
N GLU A 55 23.79 -7.94 17.77
CA GLU A 55 22.98 -8.31 16.61
C GLU A 55 22.50 -7.04 15.91
N PRO A 56 23.36 -6.42 15.08
CA PRO A 56 23.00 -5.21 14.36
C PRO A 56 22.01 -5.52 13.23
N LEU A 57 21.28 -4.49 12.80
CA LEU A 57 20.44 -4.58 11.61
C LEU A 57 21.31 -4.85 10.39
N SER A 58 20.92 -5.84 9.58
CA SER A 58 21.50 -6.02 8.26
C SER A 58 21.12 -4.85 7.35
N PRO A 59 21.96 -4.50 6.37
CA PRO A 59 21.56 -3.60 5.28
C PRO A 59 20.26 -4.05 4.62
N CYS A 60 19.51 -3.11 4.07
CA CYS A 60 18.27 -3.43 3.36
C CYS A 60 18.57 -4.35 2.19
N THR A 61 17.90 -5.49 2.15
CA THR A 61 17.81 -6.27 0.93
C THR A 61 16.82 -5.59 -0.02
N GLU A 62 17.11 -5.65 -1.32
CA GLU A 62 16.26 -5.05 -2.36
C GLU A 62 14.82 -5.53 -2.31
N PHE A 63 14.51 -6.66 -1.65
CA PHE A 63 13.15 -7.18 -1.56
C PHE A 63 12.13 -6.19 -0.98
N TYR A 64 12.46 -5.48 0.09
CA TYR A 64 11.49 -4.55 0.71
C TYR A 64 11.31 -3.28 -0.12
N SER A 65 12.39 -2.72 -0.66
CA SER A 65 12.35 -1.52 -1.47
C SER A 65 11.83 -1.76 -2.90
N THR A 66 12.14 -2.90 -3.49
CA THR A 66 11.93 -3.21 -4.90
C THR A 66 10.68 -4.06 -5.12
N THR A 67 10.43 -5.08 -4.27
CA THR A 67 9.28 -5.98 -4.44
C THR A 67 8.05 -5.46 -3.71
N MET A 68 8.22 -4.98 -2.48
CA MET A 68 7.10 -4.51 -1.66
C MET A 68 6.92 -2.99 -1.71
N GLU A 69 7.93 -2.25 -2.18
CA GLU A 69 7.97 -0.77 -2.16
C GLU A 69 7.62 -0.19 -0.77
N LEU A 70 8.18 -0.83 0.27
CA LEU A 70 8.05 -0.48 1.68
C LEU A 70 9.42 -0.24 2.31
N LEU A 71 9.44 0.53 3.40
CA LEU A 71 10.66 0.76 4.17
C LEU A 71 11.11 -0.51 4.90
N CYS A 72 12.40 -0.81 4.79
CA CYS A 72 13.13 -1.83 5.54
C CYS A 72 13.56 -1.31 6.92
N ALA A 73 13.92 -2.24 7.83
CA ALA A 73 14.32 -1.93 9.19
C ALA A 73 15.49 -0.93 9.28
N TYR A 74 16.52 -1.10 8.44
CA TYR A 74 17.67 -0.17 8.43
C TYR A 74 17.25 1.27 8.05
N ASN A 75 16.38 1.45 7.05
CA ASN A 75 15.87 2.79 6.71
C ASN A 75 14.98 3.36 7.82
N ILE A 76 14.19 2.52 8.50
CA ILE A 76 13.37 2.96 9.64
C ILE A 76 14.24 3.42 10.81
N GLN A 77 15.36 2.76 11.06
CA GLN A 77 16.31 3.17 12.12
C GLN A 77 16.92 4.55 11.85
N GLN A 78 17.11 4.90 10.56
CA GLN A 78 17.66 6.19 10.15
C GLN A 78 16.61 7.32 10.15
N LEU A 79 15.33 7.02 10.38
CA LEU A 79 14.32 8.05 10.55
C LEU A 79 14.58 8.79 11.85
N ASP A 80 14.50 10.11 11.77
CA ASP A 80 14.64 10.95 12.95
C ASP A 80 13.56 10.56 13.95
N ASN A 81 13.97 10.20 15.18
CA ASN A 81 13.12 9.53 16.18
C ASN A 81 11.82 10.29 16.50
N ASN A 82 11.74 11.57 16.14
CA ASN A 82 10.60 12.45 16.41
C ASN A 82 9.68 12.72 15.20
N GLN A 83 10.06 12.40 13.96
CA GLN A 83 9.24 12.74 12.78
C GLN A 83 8.21 11.64 12.43
N GLY A 84 8.44 10.41 12.89
CA GLY A 84 7.62 9.27 12.49
C GLY A 84 7.66 9.01 10.99
N LEU A 85 6.87 8.06 10.51
CA LEU A 85 6.76 7.76 9.09
C LEU A 85 5.89 8.80 8.41
N ILE A 86 6.35 9.40 7.31
CA ILE A 86 5.51 10.23 6.45
C ILE A 86 4.95 9.40 5.29
N LEU A 87 3.81 9.84 4.77
CA LEU A 87 3.09 9.12 3.71
C LEU A 87 3.93 8.99 2.43
N ASP A 88 4.75 9.99 2.12
CA ASP A 88 5.63 10.01 0.93
C ASP A 88 6.75 8.97 0.99
N ASN A 89 7.06 8.41 2.16
CA ASN A 89 8.00 7.28 2.24
C ASN A 89 7.37 5.94 1.84
N ILE A 90 6.06 5.91 1.60
CA ILE A 90 5.30 4.71 1.28
C ILE A 90 4.77 4.87 -0.13
N HIS A 91 4.98 3.87 -0.96
CA HIS A 91 4.49 3.94 -2.33
C HIS A 91 2.96 4.09 -2.39
N LYS A 92 2.48 4.90 -3.35
CA LYS A 92 1.06 5.29 -3.49
C LYS A 92 0.11 4.10 -3.68
N HIS A 93 0.61 2.98 -4.19
CA HIS A 93 -0.19 1.76 -4.37
C HIS A 93 -0.69 1.17 -3.03
N TRP A 94 -0.06 1.53 -1.90
CA TRP A 94 -0.51 1.15 -0.56
C TRP A 94 -1.47 2.16 0.08
N TRP A 95 -1.67 3.33 -0.51
CA TRP A 95 -2.50 4.38 0.07
C TRP A 95 -3.98 4.02 -0.07
N ILE A 96 -4.73 4.18 1.02
CA ILE A 96 -6.19 4.02 1.04
C ILE A 96 -6.92 5.36 1.01
N GLN A 97 -6.20 6.47 1.17
CA GLN A 97 -6.72 7.82 1.01
C GLN A 97 -6.44 8.27 -0.44
N GLY A 98 -7.46 8.22 -1.30
CA GLY A 98 -7.31 8.69 -2.69
C GLY A 98 -8.22 8.04 -3.74
N HIS A 99 -8.79 6.86 -3.50
CA HIS A 99 -9.68 6.26 -4.50
C HIS A 99 -11.10 6.88 -4.57
N PHE A 100 -11.42 7.89 -3.75
CA PHE A 100 -12.76 8.50 -3.74
C PHE A 100 -12.83 10.03 -3.57
N SER A 101 -11.73 10.78 -3.47
CA SER A 101 -11.84 12.25 -3.31
C SER A 101 -10.63 13.02 -3.83
N GLU A 102 -10.42 12.96 -5.14
CA GLU A 102 -10.15 14.17 -5.90
C GLU A 102 -11.14 14.14 -7.08
N PRO A 103 -11.96 15.19 -7.31
CA PRO A 103 -12.41 15.44 -8.65
C PRO A 103 -11.16 15.84 -9.42
N GLN A 104 -10.38 14.86 -9.86
CA GLN A 104 -9.49 15.10 -10.99
C GLN A 104 -10.42 15.62 -12.07
N SER A 105 -10.20 16.86 -12.49
CA SER A 105 -10.69 17.35 -13.78
C SER A 105 -9.97 16.54 -14.86
N ASP A 106 -10.29 15.26 -14.90
CA ASP A 106 -9.63 14.24 -15.67
C ASP A 106 -10.25 14.33 -17.05
N LYS A 107 -9.71 15.23 -17.87
CA LYS A 107 -9.91 15.19 -19.32
C LYS A 107 -9.44 13.84 -19.90
N ASN A 108 -8.75 13.01 -19.12
CA ASN A 108 -8.26 11.68 -19.49
C ASN A 108 -9.13 10.50 -19.01
N ALA A 109 -10.08 10.68 -18.08
CA ALA A 109 -10.95 9.59 -17.62
C ALA A 109 -11.90 9.11 -18.74
N PHE A 110 -12.27 10.00 -19.66
CA PHE A 110 -13.07 9.65 -20.83
C PHE A 110 -12.29 8.76 -21.81
N SER A 111 -10.99 9.05 -22.00
CA SER A 111 -10.12 8.20 -22.82
C SER A 111 -9.91 6.82 -22.20
N HIS A 112 -9.73 6.74 -20.88
CA HIS A 112 -9.41 5.48 -20.21
C HIS A 112 -10.62 4.52 -20.16
N LYS A 113 -11.83 5.03 -19.95
CA LYS A 113 -13.05 4.21 -20.06
C LYS A 113 -13.23 3.61 -21.46
N ASN A 114 -12.96 4.41 -22.50
CA ASN A 114 -13.06 3.94 -23.88
C ASN A 114 -12.02 2.84 -24.20
N THR A 115 -10.79 2.96 -23.70
CA THR A 115 -9.74 1.95 -23.89
C THR A 115 -10.06 0.65 -23.16
N LEU A 116 -10.55 0.73 -21.92
CA LEU A 116 -10.90 -0.44 -21.11
C LEU A 116 -12.10 -1.18 -21.73
N GLN A 117 -13.11 -0.44 -22.19
CA GLN A 117 -14.28 -1.01 -22.85
C GLN A 117 -13.91 -1.67 -24.18
N SER A 118 -13.02 -1.06 -24.96
CA SER A 118 -12.50 -1.67 -26.20
C SER A 118 -11.72 -2.96 -25.92
N CYS A 119 -10.93 -2.99 -24.85
CA CYS A 119 -10.19 -4.19 -24.44
C CYS A 119 -11.15 -5.33 -24.02
N LEU A 120 -12.16 -5.02 -23.20
CA LEU A 120 -13.18 -5.98 -22.77
C LEU A 120 -13.97 -6.55 -23.95
N GLN A 121 -14.36 -5.70 -24.90
CA GLN A 121 -15.04 -6.12 -26.12
C GLN A 121 -14.17 -7.06 -26.98
N ASN A 122 -12.87 -6.75 -27.11
CA ASN A 122 -11.93 -7.61 -27.82
C ASN A 122 -11.77 -8.98 -27.15
N LEU A 123 -11.64 -9.01 -25.82
CA LEU A 123 -11.54 -10.26 -25.06
C LEU A 123 -12.81 -11.09 -25.20
N GLN A 124 -13.98 -10.46 -25.08
CA GLN A 124 -15.27 -11.14 -25.22
C GLN A 124 -15.44 -11.73 -26.62
N LYS A 125 -15.06 -10.99 -27.68
CA LYS A 125 -15.10 -11.48 -29.06
C LYS A 125 -14.20 -12.70 -29.25
N ARG A 126 -12.95 -12.64 -28.79
CA ARG A 126 -12.00 -13.76 -28.87
C ARG A 126 -12.49 -14.99 -28.11
N TYR A 127 -13.16 -14.80 -26.99
CA TYR A 127 -13.75 -15.90 -26.24
C TYR A 127 -14.89 -16.59 -27.00
N GLN A 128 -15.69 -15.84 -27.77
CA GLN A 128 -16.74 -16.42 -28.62
C GLN A 128 -16.18 -17.18 -29.83
N GLU A 129 -15.01 -16.76 -30.33
CA GLU A 129 -14.29 -17.40 -31.44
C GLU A 129 -13.47 -18.62 -31.00
N TRP A 130 -13.38 -18.88 -29.70
CA TRP A 130 -12.62 -20.01 -29.20
C TRP A 130 -13.28 -21.31 -29.66
N PRO A 131 -12.53 -22.25 -30.26
CA PRO A 131 -13.07 -23.56 -30.60
C PRO A 131 -13.66 -24.21 -29.35
N LYS A 132 -14.94 -24.56 -29.43
CA LYS A 132 -15.63 -25.32 -28.39
C LYS A 132 -15.17 -26.77 -28.54
N PHE A 133 -14.50 -27.28 -27.51
CA PHE A 133 -14.16 -28.69 -27.39
C PHE A 133 -15.40 -29.50 -27.03
#